data_AF-A0A7C6N462-F1
#
_entry.id   AF-A0A7C6N462-F1
#
_cell.length_a   1.000
_cell.length_b   1.000
_cell.length_c   1.000
_cell.angle_alpha   90.00
_cell.angle_beta   90.00
_cell.angle_gamma   90.00
#
_symmetry.space_group_name_H-M   'P 1'
#
loop_
_entity.id
_entity.type
_entity.pdbx_description
1 polymer ?
#
loop_
_entity_poly.entity_id
_entity_poly.type
_entity_poly.pdbx_seq_one_letter_code
_entity_poly.pdbx_strand_id
1 'polypeptide(L)'
;MTKDEKFIDYEKPSNDRPYYLVIDGKTIYVSEEHYRLYKQPLWAEHKRKEREKKCQVSNGRGGVKRCTDDCSACPFAKSGNISMDKMYDDYQYEFADTSQNIIDNLVKEELYQKMWIAINELGELDQEIVTLFMNGFSERSIAEKVNLSQKAVNKRKNKAFDDLRIKLKDYR
;
A
#
# COMPACT_ATOMS: atom_id res chain seq x y z
N MET A 1 49.57 13.43 45.98
CA MET A 1 48.67 12.65 46.85
C MET A 1 47.52 12.16 46.00
N THR A 2 47.71 10.99 45.41
CA THR A 2 46.75 10.31 44.54
C THR A 2 45.55 9.90 45.39
N LYS A 3 44.37 10.46 45.09
CA LYS A 3 43.11 10.05 45.71
C LYS A 3 42.89 8.58 45.35
N ASP A 4 42.71 7.75 46.36
CA ASP A 4 42.38 6.34 46.22
C ASP A 4 41.18 6.17 45.28
N GLU A 5 41.44 5.70 44.06
CA GLU A 5 40.40 5.21 43.17
C GLU A 5 39.81 3.95 43.83
N LYS A 6 38.75 4.14 44.60
CA LYS A 6 38.00 3.02 45.19
C LYS A 6 37.56 2.13 44.05
N PHE A 7 38.14 0.93 43.96
CA PHE A 7 37.70 -0.11 43.05
C PHE A 7 36.25 -0.46 43.37
N ILE A 8 35.33 -0.03 42.51
CA ILE A 8 33.91 -0.31 42.65
C ILE A 8 33.67 -1.68 42.02
N ASP A 9 33.36 -2.67 42.85
CA ASP A 9 32.87 -3.97 42.39
C ASP A 9 31.42 -3.82 41.91
N TYR A 10 31.17 -4.07 40.63
CA TYR A 10 29.83 -3.99 40.02
C TYR A 10 29.10 -5.33 40.02
N GLU A 11 29.71 -6.42 40.50
CA GLU A 11 29.05 -7.72 40.61
C GLU A 11 28.25 -7.86 41.92
N LYS A 12 28.38 -6.90 42.83
CA LYS A 12 27.67 -6.87 44.11
C LYS A 12 26.62 -5.75 44.17
N PRO A 13 25.42 -6.03 44.70
CA PRO A 13 24.41 -5.00 44.91
C PRO A 13 24.90 -3.96 45.93
N SER A 14 24.52 -2.71 45.71
CA SER A 14 24.73 -1.60 46.64
C SER A 14 23.47 -0.75 46.68
N ASN A 15 23.28 0.03 47.75
CA ASN A 15 22.13 0.94 47.89
C ASN A 15 22.02 1.92 46.71
N ASP A 16 23.16 2.39 46.17
CA ASP A 16 23.20 3.32 45.03
C ASP A 16 22.98 2.63 43.67
N ARG A 17 22.98 1.28 43.65
CA ARG A 17 22.88 0.45 42.44
C ARG A 17 21.92 -0.73 42.67
N PRO A 18 20.62 -0.46 42.86
CA PRO A 18 19.65 -1.52 43.17
C PRO A 18 19.20 -2.33 41.94
N TYR A 19 19.52 -1.88 40.71
CA TYR A 19 19.11 -2.56 39.48
C TYR A 19 20.25 -3.42 38.92
N TYR A 20 19.93 -4.41 38.09
CA TYR A 20 20.93 -5.26 37.46
C TYR A 20 20.73 -5.39 35.94
N LEU A 21 21.84 -5.55 35.23
CA LEU A 21 21.89 -5.85 33.80
C LEU A 21 22.65 -7.17 33.62
N VAL A 22 22.17 -8.01 32.70
CA VAL A 22 22.86 -9.24 32.31
C VAL A 22 23.52 -9.00 30.96
N ILE A 23 24.85 -8.99 30.94
CA ILE A 23 25.66 -8.79 29.72
C ILE A 23 26.63 -9.97 29.65
N ASP A 24 26.58 -10.72 28.55
CA ASP A 24 27.45 -11.90 28.31
C ASP A 24 27.46 -12.93 29.45
N GLY A 25 26.30 -13.13 30.09
CA GLY A 25 26.13 -14.08 31.20
C GLY A 25 26.61 -13.58 32.56
N LYS A 26 27.13 -12.35 32.66
CA LYS A 26 27.51 -11.71 33.93
C LYS A 26 26.43 -10.73 34.39
N THR A 27 26.19 -10.69 35.70
CA THR A 27 25.21 -9.78 36.31
C THR A 27 25.94 -8.57 36.87
N ILE A 28 25.61 -7.38 36.35
CA ILE A 28 26.23 -6.11 36.71
C ILE A 28 25.17 -5.23 37.38
N TYR A 29 25.42 -4.79 38.61
CA TYR A 29 24.55 -3.91 39.37
C TYR A 29 24.82 -2.44 39.00
N VAL A 30 23.74 -1.72 38.69
CA VAL A 30 23.77 -0.36 38.15
C VAL A 30 22.71 0.52 38.83
N SER A 31 22.89 1.84 38.73
CA SER A 31 21.86 2.79 39.14
C SER A 31 20.67 2.74 38.20
N GLU A 32 19.53 3.29 38.62
CA GLU A 32 18.31 3.33 37.83
C GLU A 32 18.49 4.01 36.47
N GLU A 33 19.26 5.10 36.45
CA GLU A 33 19.53 5.89 35.25
C GLU A 33 20.22 5.03 34.18
N HIS A 34 21.33 4.39 34.54
CA HIS A 34 22.07 3.51 33.63
C HIS A 34 21.24 2.30 33.20
N TYR A 35 20.46 1.72 34.11
CA TYR A 35 19.53 0.63 33.78
C TYR A 35 18.52 1.07 32.71
N ARG A 36 17.89 2.24 32.89
CA ARG A 36 16.91 2.78 31.94
C ARG A 36 17.55 3.12 30.60
N LEU A 37 18.70 3.79 30.59
CA LEU A 37 19.42 4.13 29.35
C LEU A 37 19.75 2.89 28.52
N TYR A 38 20.12 1.79 29.18
CA TYR A 38 20.38 0.52 28.49
C TYR A 38 19.10 -0.18 28.03
N LYS A 39 18.06 -0.23 28.87
CA LYS A 39 16.85 -1.04 28.60
C LYS A 39 15.84 -0.34 27.70
N GLN A 40 15.70 0.97 27.77
CA GLN A 40 14.76 1.74 26.94
C GLN A 40 14.91 1.50 25.44
N PRO A 41 16.12 1.57 24.82
CA PRO A 41 16.26 1.30 23.39
C PRO A 41 15.89 -0.14 23.03
N LEU A 42 16.30 -1.12 23.86
CA LEU A 42 15.95 -2.53 23.66
C LEU A 42 14.42 -2.76 23.75
N TRP A 43 13.76 -2.14 24.72
CA TRP A 43 12.30 -2.20 24.84
C TRP A 43 11.59 -1.50 23.69
N ALA A 44 12.11 -0.35 23.24
CA ALA A 44 11.57 0.37 22.10
C ALA A 44 11.65 -0.48 20.83
N GLU A 45 12.78 -1.13 20.58
CA GLU A 45 12.96 -2.04 19.45
C GLU A 45 12.06 -3.28 19.57
N HIS A 46 11.99 -3.89 20.75
CA HIS A 46 11.08 -5.03 21.00
C HIS A 46 9.62 -4.63 20.74
N LYS A 47 9.18 -3.49 21.27
CA LYS A 47 7.82 -2.96 21.03
C LYS A 47 7.61 -2.55 19.57
N ARG A 48 8.65 -2.11 18.85
CA ARG A 48 8.60 -1.89 17.40
C ARG A 48 8.32 -3.20 16.67
N LYS A 49 9.11 -4.25 16.95
CA LYS A 49 8.91 -5.60 16.38
C LYS A 49 7.53 -6.18 16.69
N GLU A 50 7.04 -6.04 17.93
CA GLU A 50 5.67 -6.46 18.28
C GLU A 50 4.60 -5.70 17.49
N ARG A 51 4.79 -4.39 17.28
CA ARG A 51 3.85 -3.54 16.52
C ARG A 51 3.88 -3.82 15.03
N GLU A 52 5.04 -4.15 14.47
CA GLU A 52 5.20 -4.55 13.08
C GLU A 52 4.42 -5.84 12.81
N LYS A 53 4.53 -6.85 13.68
CA LYS A 53 3.81 -8.13 13.51
C LYS A 53 2.28 -8.01 13.48
N LYS A 54 1.71 -6.92 14.03
CA LYS A 54 0.25 -6.73 14.13
C LYS A 54 -0.31 -6.02 12.91
N CYS A 55 -1.41 -6.53 12.37
CA CYS A 55 -2.10 -5.90 11.25
C CYS A 55 -2.79 -4.58 11.66
N GLN A 56 -2.96 -3.68 10.68
CA GLN A 56 -3.81 -2.49 10.81
C GLN A 56 -5.21 -2.84 10.28
N VAL A 57 -6.22 -2.63 11.11
CA VAL A 57 -7.63 -2.91 10.83
C VAL A 57 -8.45 -1.63 11.01
N SER A 58 -9.62 -1.57 10.37
CA SER A 58 -10.52 -0.43 10.54
C SER A 58 -10.91 -0.23 12.01
N ASN A 59 -10.96 1.03 12.44
CA ASN A 59 -11.47 1.41 13.76
C ASN A 59 -13.00 1.64 13.78
N GLY A 60 -13.68 1.46 12.64
CA GLY A 60 -15.13 1.67 12.50
C GLY A 60 -15.57 3.14 12.38
N ARG A 61 -14.64 4.09 12.42
CA ARG A 61 -14.88 5.55 12.32
C ARG A 61 -14.04 6.20 11.21
N GLY A 62 -13.70 5.43 10.17
CA GLY A 62 -12.89 5.89 9.03
C GLY A 62 -11.38 5.97 9.28
N GLY A 63 -10.89 5.51 10.44
CA GLY A 63 -9.45 5.41 10.72
C GLY A 63 -8.99 3.95 10.85
N VAL A 64 -7.69 3.77 11.08
CA VAL A 64 -7.08 2.45 11.30
C VAL A 64 -6.55 2.31 12.74
N LYS A 65 -6.67 1.11 13.30
CA LYS A 65 -6.11 0.71 14.59
C LYS A 65 -5.30 -0.58 14.41
N ARG A 66 -4.37 -0.87 15.33
CA ARG A 66 -3.69 -2.17 15.33
C ARG A 66 -4.62 -3.24 15.90
N CYS A 67 -4.69 -4.40 15.23
CA CYS A 67 -5.42 -5.57 15.69
C CYS A 67 -4.82 -6.10 17.01
N THR A 68 -5.70 -6.63 17.85
CA THR A 68 -5.37 -7.21 19.16
C THR A 68 -5.69 -8.70 19.25
N ASP A 69 -6.18 -9.29 18.16
CA ASP A 69 -6.64 -10.68 18.11
C ASP A 69 -5.45 -11.65 18.01
N ASP A 70 -5.71 -12.93 18.30
CA ASP A 70 -4.71 -13.98 18.22
C ASP A 70 -4.38 -14.32 16.76
N CYS A 71 -3.12 -14.10 16.38
CA CYS A 71 -2.65 -14.40 15.03
C CYS A 71 -2.67 -15.90 14.73
N SER A 72 -2.60 -16.78 15.72
CA SER A 72 -2.51 -18.25 15.52
C SER A 72 -3.79 -18.83 14.94
N ALA A 73 -4.94 -18.22 15.27
CA ALA A 73 -6.27 -18.63 14.79
C ALA A 73 -6.81 -17.70 13.69
N CYS A 74 -6.03 -16.71 13.26
CA CYS A 74 -6.50 -15.69 12.32
C CYS A 74 -6.35 -16.17 10.86
N PRO A 75 -7.43 -16.21 10.07
CA PRO A 75 -7.35 -16.61 8.65
C PRO A 75 -6.57 -15.61 7.79
N PHE A 76 -6.35 -14.39 8.30
CA PHE A 76 -5.60 -13.33 7.63
C PHE A 76 -4.23 -13.08 8.29
N ALA A 77 -3.74 -14.04 9.08
CA ALA A 77 -2.43 -13.92 9.73
C ALA A 77 -1.33 -13.72 8.69
N LYS A 78 -0.55 -12.64 8.85
CA LYS A 78 0.60 -12.39 7.99
C LYS A 78 1.77 -13.23 8.49
N SER A 79 2.24 -14.18 7.68
CA SER A 79 3.50 -14.89 7.92
C SER A 79 4.67 -13.95 7.62
N GLY A 80 4.98 -13.08 8.57
CA GLY A 80 6.04 -12.08 8.45
C GLY A 80 5.65 -10.84 7.65
N ASN A 81 6.18 -9.70 8.06
CA ASN A 81 6.21 -8.50 7.22
C ASN A 81 7.51 -8.53 6.44
N ILE A 82 7.43 -8.95 5.19
CA ILE A 82 8.49 -8.69 4.24
C ILE A 82 8.04 -7.46 3.45
N SER A 83 8.67 -6.31 3.69
CA SER A 83 8.52 -5.17 2.81
C SER A 83 9.25 -5.44 1.50
N MET A 84 8.83 -4.76 0.43
CA MET A 84 9.48 -4.88 -0.88
C MET A 84 10.96 -4.51 -0.80
N ASP A 85 11.27 -3.41 -0.11
CA ASP A 85 12.65 -2.97 0.14
C ASP A 85 13.48 -4.06 0.84
N LYS A 86 12.89 -4.79 1.78
CA LYS A 86 13.58 -5.86 2.50
C LYS A 86 13.83 -7.09 1.61
N MET A 87 12.96 -7.40 0.65
CA MET A 87 13.25 -8.48 -0.32
C MET A 87 14.43 -8.13 -1.21
N TYR A 88 14.52 -6.88 -1.62
CA TYR A 88 15.63 -6.40 -2.44
C TYR A 88 16.94 -6.40 -1.66
N ASP A 89 16.93 -5.83 -0.44
CA ASP A 89 18.14 -5.74 0.39
C ASP A 89 18.66 -7.12 0.82
N ASP A 90 17.78 -8.04 1.25
CA ASP A 90 18.18 -9.34 1.79
C ASP A 90 18.43 -10.40 0.68
N TYR A 91 17.70 -10.33 -0.44
CA TYR A 91 17.68 -11.40 -1.45
C TYR A 91 17.92 -10.92 -2.89
N GLN A 92 18.13 -9.62 -3.12
CA GLN A 92 18.16 -9.00 -4.46
C GLN A 92 16.98 -9.44 -5.34
N TYR A 93 15.84 -9.68 -4.69
CA TYR A 93 14.65 -10.18 -5.35
C TYR A 93 13.71 -9.03 -5.66
N GLU A 94 13.54 -8.72 -6.95
CA GLU A 94 12.51 -7.82 -7.46
C GLU A 94 11.31 -8.63 -7.93
N PHE A 95 10.10 -8.15 -7.63
CA PHE A 95 8.91 -8.67 -8.30
C PHE A 95 8.98 -8.28 -9.78
N ALA A 96 8.92 -9.26 -10.67
CA ALA A 96 8.78 -8.98 -12.09
C ALA A 96 7.53 -8.12 -12.32
N ASP A 97 7.68 -7.03 -13.09
CA ASP A 97 6.57 -6.19 -13.47
C ASP A 97 5.64 -6.97 -14.42
N THR A 98 4.64 -7.62 -13.85
CA THR A 98 3.62 -8.37 -14.60
C THR A 98 2.80 -7.48 -15.54
N SER A 99 2.92 -6.15 -15.48
CA SER A 99 2.28 -5.25 -16.44
C SER A 99 2.89 -5.33 -17.85
N GLN A 100 4.05 -5.97 -18.01
CA GLN A 100 4.75 -6.18 -19.28
C GLN A 100 4.66 -7.62 -19.82
N ASN A 101 3.55 -8.33 -19.59
CA ASN A 101 3.30 -9.53 -20.39
C ASN A 101 3.08 -9.13 -21.84
N ILE A 102 3.97 -9.59 -22.74
CA ILE A 102 3.86 -9.40 -24.21
C ILE A 102 2.45 -9.80 -24.69
N ILE A 103 1.90 -10.88 -24.11
CA ILE A 103 0.57 -11.38 -24.41
C ILE A 103 -0.52 -10.36 -24.01
N ASP A 104 -0.42 -9.76 -22.82
CA ASP A 104 -1.39 -8.76 -22.36
C ASP A 104 -1.35 -7.48 -23.21
N ASN A 105 -0.16 -7.09 -23.67
CA ASN A 105 -0.02 -5.95 -24.58
C ASN A 105 -0.61 -6.26 -25.97
N LEU A 106 -0.38 -7.45 -26.51
CA LEU A 106 -0.99 -7.88 -27.79
C LEU A 106 -2.53 -7.90 -27.70
N VAL A 107 -3.09 -8.42 -26.61
CA VAL A 107 -4.55 -8.44 -26.38
C VAL A 107 -5.11 -7.02 -26.29
N LYS A 108 -4.41 -6.11 -25.61
CA LYS A 108 -4.81 -4.69 -25.54
C LYS A 108 -4.77 -4.03 -26.91
N GLU A 109 -3.71 -4.25 -27.70
CA GLU A 109 -3.59 -3.68 -29.04
C GLU A 109 -4.71 -4.15 -29.97
N GLU A 110 -5.03 -5.44 -29.96
CA GLU A 110 -6.14 -6.00 -30.74
C GLU A 110 -7.48 -5.38 -30.30
N LEU A 111 -7.72 -5.25 -28.99
CA LEU A 111 -8.91 -4.60 -28.45
C LEU A 111 -9.01 -3.13 -28.90
N TYR A 112 -7.90 -2.37 -28.85
CA TYR A 112 -7.88 -0.98 -29.30
C TYR A 112 -8.21 -0.86 -30.79
N GLN A 113 -7.65 -1.72 -31.64
CA GLN A 113 -7.95 -1.72 -33.08
C GLN A 113 -9.43 -1.97 -33.33
N LYS A 114 -10.02 -2.98 -32.68
CA LYS A 114 -11.45 -3.31 -32.81
C LYS A 114 -12.33 -2.20 -32.28
N MET A 115 -11.95 -1.56 -31.18
CA MET A 115 -12.67 -0.41 -30.63
C MET A 115 -12.69 0.76 -31.62
N TRP A 116 -11.55 1.08 -32.24
CA TRP A 116 -11.47 2.13 -33.25
C TRP A 116 -12.29 1.82 -34.51
N ILE A 117 -12.28 0.58 -34.99
CA ILE A 117 -13.15 0.14 -36.09
C ILE A 117 -14.62 0.31 -35.71
N ALA A 118 -15.00 -0.14 -34.51
CA ALA A 118 -16.38 -0.04 -34.04
C ALA A 118 -16.84 1.41 -33.92
N ILE A 119 -15.97 2.33 -33.48
CA ILE A 119 -16.23 3.78 -33.45
C ILE A 119 -16.37 4.34 -34.87
N ASN A 120 -15.49 3.97 -35.80
CA ASN A 120 -15.55 4.44 -37.18
C ASN A 120 -16.81 3.98 -37.95
N GLU A 121 -17.48 2.92 -37.49
CA GLU A 121 -18.76 2.46 -38.03
C GLU A 121 -19.97 3.23 -37.48
N LEU A 122 -19.81 4.05 -36.43
CA LEU A 122 -20.87 4.95 -35.98
C LEU A 122 -21.06 6.09 -37.00
N GLY A 123 -22.24 6.73 -36.97
CA GLY A 123 -22.45 7.94 -37.77
C GLY A 123 -21.52 9.07 -37.32
N GLU A 124 -21.13 9.94 -38.25
CA GLU A 124 -20.18 11.06 -38.03
C GLU A 124 -20.52 11.92 -36.81
N LEU A 125 -21.79 12.26 -36.63
CA LEU A 125 -22.27 13.00 -35.46
C LEU A 125 -22.14 12.21 -34.14
N ASP A 126 -22.34 10.89 -34.18
CA ASP A 126 -22.24 10.05 -32.99
C ASP A 126 -20.77 9.81 -32.61
N GLN A 127 -19.87 9.74 -33.61
CA GLN A 127 -18.42 9.72 -33.40
C GLN A 127 -17.93 11.02 -32.72
N GLU A 128 -18.39 12.17 -33.20
CA GLU A 128 -18.03 13.47 -32.62
C GLU A 128 -18.52 13.58 -31.16
N ILE A 129 -19.75 13.15 -30.86
CA ILE A 129 -20.28 13.14 -29.50
C ILE A 129 -19.44 12.23 -28.58
N VAL A 130 -19.10 11.03 -29.04
CA VAL A 130 -18.36 10.04 -28.25
C VAL A 130 -16.92 10.48 -28.00
N THR A 131 -16.24 11.05 -29.00
CA THR A 131 -14.88 11.60 -28.86
C THR A 131 -14.84 12.80 -27.90
N LEU A 132 -15.79 13.74 -28.01
CA LEU A 132 -15.90 14.85 -27.06
C LEU A 132 -16.18 14.36 -25.64
N PHE A 133 -17.00 13.31 -25.48
CA PHE A 133 -17.22 12.71 -24.17
C PHE A 133 -15.96 12.06 -23.59
N MET A 134 -15.21 11.32 -24.41
CA MET A 134 -13.92 10.72 -24.01
C MET A 134 -12.89 11.79 -23.59
N ASN A 135 -12.92 12.96 -24.22
CA ASN A 135 -12.10 14.12 -23.86
C ASN A 135 -12.59 14.86 -22.59
N GLY A 136 -13.60 14.35 -21.89
CA GLY A 136 -14.08 14.88 -20.61
C GLY A 136 -15.06 16.06 -20.72
N PHE A 137 -15.58 16.37 -21.91
CA PHE A 137 -16.58 17.43 -22.05
C PHE A 137 -17.92 17.01 -21.44
N SER A 138 -18.59 17.96 -20.78
CA SER A 138 -19.94 17.75 -20.26
C SER A 138 -20.97 17.66 -21.39
N GLU A 139 -22.06 16.93 -21.19
CA GLU A 139 -23.13 16.79 -22.20
C GLU A 139 -23.71 18.14 -22.65
N ARG A 140 -23.73 19.14 -21.77
CA ARG A 140 -24.17 20.51 -22.11
C ARG A 140 -23.17 21.19 -23.05
N SER A 141 -21.88 21.11 -22.74
CA SER A 141 -20.82 21.64 -23.60
C SER A 141 -20.75 20.94 -24.96
N ILE A 142 -21.05 19.63 -24.98
CA ILE A 142 -21.15 18.87 -26.23
C ILE A 142 -22.35 19.35 -27.05
N ALA A 143 -23.53 19.47 -26.41
CA ALA A 143 -24.75 19.95 -27.05
C ALA A 143 -24.58 21.32 -27.74
N GLU A 144 -23.86 22.24 -27.11
CA GLU A 144 -23.49 23.54 -27.69
C GLU A 144 -22.59 23.40 -28.93
N LYS A 145 -21.62 22.48 -28.92
CA LYS A 145 -20.71 22.24 -30.06
C LYS A 145 -21.39 21.59 -31.25
N VAL A 146 -22.17 20.53 -31.02
CA VAL A 146 -22.87 19.79 -32.09
C VAL A 146 -24.23 20.39 -32.47
N ASN A 147 -24.60 21.56 -31.92
CA ASN A 147 -25.89 22.23 -32.16
C ASN A 147 -27.11 21.31 -31.92
N LEU A 148 -27.07 20.52 -30.85
CA LEU A 148 -28.14 19.61 -30.45
C LEU A 148 -28.65 19.95 -29.05
N SER A 149 -29.82 19.46 -28.67
CA SER A 149 -30.25 19.54 -27.27
C SER A 149 -29.45 18.57 -26.40
N GLN A 150 -29.22 18.90 -25.13
CA GLN A 150 -28.56 18.00 -24.17
C GLN A 150 -29.23 16.62 -24.15
N LYS A 151 -30.57 16.57 -24.21
CA LYS A 151 -31.34 15.32 -24.24
C LYS A 151 -31.05 14.48 -25.48
N ALA A 152 -30.89 15.12 -26.64
CA ALA A 152 -30.52 14.43 -27.88
C ALA A 152 -29.09 13.87 -27.81
N VAL A 153 -28.14 14.64 -27.26
CA VAL A 153 -26.76 14.18 -27.01
C VAL A 153 -26.74 12.97 -26.09
N ASN A 154 -27.44 13.01 -24.94
CA ASN A 154 -27.48 11.88 -24.02
C ASN A 154 -28.09 10.62 -24.68
N LYS A 155 -29.16 10.76 -25.46
CA LYS A 155 -29.76 9.64 -26.21
C LYS A 155 -28.79 9.04 -27.22
N ARG A 156 -28.12 9.87 -28.03
CA ARG A 156 -27.14 9.42 -29.03
C ARG A 156 -25.93 8.76 -28.38
N LYS A 157 -25.40 9.37 -27.32
CA LYS A 157 -24.30 8.84 -26.50
C LYS A 157 -24.62 7.44 -25.97
N ASN A 158 -25.77 7.27 -25.32
CA ASN A 158 -26.14 5.97 -24.75
C ASN A 158 -26.31 4.91 -25.84
N LYS A 159 -26.97 5.26 -26.97
CA LYS A 159 -27.08 4.35 -28.12
C LYS A 159 -25.70 3.95 -28.65
N ALA A 160 -24.79 4.91 -28.82
CA ALA A 160 -23.43 4.67 -29.26
C ALA A 160 -22.68 3.71 -28.32
N PHE A 161 -22.80 3.89 -27.00
CA PHE A 161 -22.19 2.98 -26.03
C PHE A 161 -22.84 1.59 -26.02
N ASP A 162 -24.15 1.49 -26.23
CA ASP A 162 -24.85 0.21 -26.35
C ASP A 162 -24.38 -0.55 -27.61
N ASP A 163 -24.29 0.14 -28.74
CA ASP A 163 -23.79 -0.42 -30.01
C ASP A 163 -22.34 -0.91 -29.87
N LEU A 164 -21.47 -0.10 -29.24
CA LEU A 164 -20.08 -0.48 -28.94
C LEU A 164 -20.02 -1.69 -28.00
N ARG A 165 -20.87 -1.74 -26.97
CA ARG A 165 -20.92 -2.86 -26.02
C ARG A 165 -21.36 -4.17 -26.66
N ILE A 166 -22.27 -4.12 -27.62
CA ILE A 166 -22.68 -5.30 -28.39
C ILE A 166 -21.53 -5.79 -29.27
N LYS A 167 -20.86 -4.88 -30.00
CA LYS A 167 -19.76 -5.21 -30.91
C LYS A 167 -18.51 -5.73 -30.20
N LEU A 168 -18.25 -5.26 -28.98
CA LEU A 168 -17.07 -5.62 -28.19
C LEU A 168 -17.35 -6.72 -27.15
N LYS A 169 -18.52 -7.36 -27.18
CA LYS A 169 -18.93 -8.35 -26.18
C LYS A 169 -17.99 -9.56 -26.12
N ASP A 170 -17.42 -9.95 -27.25
CA ASP A 170 -16.57 -11.13 -27.38
C ASP A 170 -15.12 -10.90 -26.92
N TYR A 171 -14.75 -9.64 -26.62
CA TYR A 171 -13.41 -9.23 -26.20
C TYR A 171 -13.35 -8.86 -24.71
N ARG A 172 -14.28 -9.40 -23.91
CA ARG A 172 -14.47 -9.05 -22.50
C ARG A 172 -13.92 -10.09 -21.53
#